data_AF-A0A6G3WZX9-F1
#
_entry.id   AF-A0A6G3WZX9-F1
#
_cell.length_a   1.000
_cell.length_b   1.000
_cell.length_c   1.000
_cell.angle_alpha   90.00
_cell.angle_beta   90.00
_cell.angle_gamma   90.00
#
_symmetry.space_group_name_H-M   'P 1'
#
loop_
_entity.id
_entity.type
_entity.pdbx_description
1 polymer ?
#
loop_
_entity_poly.entity_id
_entity_poly.type
_entity_poly.pdbx_seq_one_letter_code
_entity_poly.pdbx_strand_id
1 'polypeptide(L)'
;MAGLVRHQGAPDGKAATEGGPQPGKARPKGMARKGKSRPRDKKQRPAHSVRLNEHELAIIQAGADHVGMSVAGFLAYSGLTAARDQSRTAAAIATERDALTALFGVRRQLGWAGNNVNQIAKALNSDADAPDFAAAFADLQRAAQAVQRAADRIANRQEDKAA
;
A
#
# COMPACT_ATOMS: atom_id res chain seq x y z
N MET A 1 -9.59 55.41 13.64
CA MET A 1 -9.33 54.00 14.06
C MET A 1 -8.38 53.41 13.03
N ALA A 2 -7.05 53.56 13.15
CA ALA A 2 -6.11 52.98 14.13
C ALA A 2 -5.80 51.49 13.87
N GLY A 3 -4.51 51.18 13.68
CA GLY A 3 -3.90 49.83 13.61
C GLY A 3 -3.03 49.62 12.36
N LEU A 4 -1.85 50.26 12.18
CA LEU A 4 -0.51 49.94 12.71
C LEU A 4 0.02 48.51 12.42
N VAL A 5 1.00 48.44 11.49
CA VAL A 5 2.36 47.83 11.54
C VAL A 5 2.42 46.38 12.12
N ARG A 6 3.14 45.39 11.55
CA ARG A 6 4.60 45.37 11.41
C ARG A 6 5.08 44.32 10.39
N HIS A 7 5.86 44.74 9.40
CA HIS A 7 6.96 43.91 8.88
C HIS A 7 8.24 44.45 9.52
N GLN A 8 8.88 43.59 10.30
CA GLN A 8 10.11 43.87 11.02
C GLN A 8 11.29 43.76 10.03
N GLY A 9 12.05 44.85 9.86
CA GLY A 9 13.36 44.84 9.21
C GLY A 9 14.41 44.12 10.06
N ALA A 10 15.69 44.02 9.74
CA ALA A 10 16.54 44.41 8.60
C ALA A 10 17.82 43.51 8.73
N PRO A 11 18.89 43.67 7.94
CA PRO A 11 19.74 44.83 8.14
C PRO A 11 20.14 45.55 6.85
N ASP A 12 20.13 46.87 6.99
CA ASP A 12 20.82 47.82 6.15
C ASP A 12 22.34 47.55 6.17
N GLY A 13 22.87 47.12 5.03
CA GLY A 13 24.28 47.26 4.68
C GLY A 13 24.44 48.51 3.81
N LYS A 14 25.07 49.53 4.38
CA LYS A 14 25.19 50.89 3.87
C LYS A 14 25.80 51.01 2.46
N ALA A 15 25.47 52.16 1.89
CA ALA A 15 25.85 52.73 0.63
C ALA A 15 27.37 52.78 0.31
N ALA A 16 27.61 52.60 -0.99
CA ALA A 16 28.44 53.42 -1.87
C ALA A 16 29.96 53.53 -1.64
N THR A 17 30.61 53.91 -2.76
CA THR A 17 32.05 53.99 -3.04
C THR A 17 32.60 52.60 -3.41
N GLU A 18 33.18 52.33 -4.57
CA GLU A 18 33.93 53.16 -5.53
C GLU A 18 33.80 52.56 -6.93
N GLY A 19 33.77 53.42 -7.95
CA GLY A 19 33.80 53.01 -9.35
C GLY A 19 35.17 52.47 -9.74
N GLY A 20 35.19 51.30 -10.39
CA GLY A 20 36.33 50.77 -11.12
C GLY A 20 35.93 50.45 -12.57
N PRO A 21 36.83 50.58 -13.56
CA PRO A 21 36.47 50.66 -14.98
C PRO A 21 35.94 49.32 -15.50
N GLN A 22 34.88 49.34 -16.32
CA GLN A 22 34.58 48.24 -17.23
C GLN A 22 35.62 48.22 -18.36
N PRO A 23 36.29 47.08 -18.62
CA PRO A 23 36.93 46.85 -19.90
C PRO A 23 36.26 45.68 -20.63
N GLY A 24 35.89 45.94 -21.89
CA GLY A 24 35.95 44.93 -22.94
C GLY A 24 34.72 44.04 -23.10
N LYS A 25 33.99 44.28 -24.20
CA LYS A 25 32.95 43.38 -24.68
C LYS A 25 33.52 42.00 -25.04
N ALA A 26 32.96 40.95 -24.46
CA ALA A 26 32.90 39.63 -25.09
C ALA A 26 31.42 39.26 -25.30
N ARG A 27 31.00 39.20 -26.56
CA ARG A 27 29.69 38.72 -27.00
C ARG A 27 29.53 37.21 -26.73
N PRO A 28 28.29 36.70 -26.62
CA PRO A 28 27.94 35.56 -25.77
C PRO A 28 28.24 34.21 -26.44
N LYS A 29 28.89 33.29 -25.71
CA LYS A 29 29.02 31.90 -26.15
C LYS A 29 27.88 31.05 -25.58
N GLY A 30 26.99 30.63 -26.48
CA GLY A 30 26.14 29.45 -26.32
C GLY A 30 24.83 29.65 -25.57
N MET A 31 23.83 30.28 -26.19
CA MET A 31 22.45 29.93 -25.86
C MET A 31 22.28 28.44 -26.18
N ALA A 32 22.24 27.60 -25.16
CA ALA A 32 21.72 26.25 -25.28
C ALA A 32 20.39 26.37 -26.02
N ARG A 33 20.28 25.71 -27.19
CA ARG A 33 19.05 25.70 -27.98
C ARG A 33 17.93 25.23 -27.06
N LYS A 34 17.11 26.17 -26.59
CA LYS A 34 15.93 25.89 -25.80
C LYS A 34 15.07 25.02 -26.70
N GLY A 35 15.07 23.71 -26.43
CA GLY A 35 14.30 22.75 -27.19
C GLY A 35 12.89 23.30 -27.33
N LYS A 36 12.35 23.31 -28.56
CA LYS A 36 11.01 23.84 -28.83
C LYS A 36 10.08 23.25 -27.79
N SER A 37 9.42 24.11 -27.00
CA SER A 37 8.41 23.69 -26.03
C SER A 37 7.43 22.82 -26.79
N ARG A 38 7.35 21.53 -26.46
CA ARG A 38 6.39 20.62 -27.10
C ARG A 38 5.01 21.25 -26.89
N PRO A 39 4.15 21.35 -27.93
CA PRO A 39 2.79 21.83 -27.76
C PRO A 39 2.13 21.01 -26.65
N ARG A 40 1.93 21.63 -25.48
CA ARG A 40 1.21 21.00 -24.39
C ARG A 40 -0.24 21.04 -24.82
N ASP A 41 -0.86 19.88 -25.00
CA ASP A 41 -2.30 19.80 -25.19
C ASP A 41 -2.97 20.61 -24.07
N LYS A 42 -3.88 21.50 -24.43
CA LYS A 42 -4.49 22.45 -23.48
C LYS A 42 -5.29 21.70 -22.41
N LYS A 43 -5.74 20.49 -22.72
CA LYS A 43 -6.39 19.60 -21.77
C LYS A 43 -5.33 18.77 -21.05
N GLN A 44 -5.10 19.09 -19.77
CA GLN A 44 -4.31 18.20 -18.91
C GLN A 44 -5.02 16.84 -18.83
N ARG A 45 -4.24 15.76 -18.96
CA ARG A 45 -4.78 14.41 -18.72
C ARG A 45 -5.13 14.28 -17.23
N PRO A 46 -6.22 13.59 -16.87
CA PRO A 46 -6.50 13.27 -15.48
C PRO A 46 -5.29 12.59 -14.83
N ALA A 47 -4.89 13.06 -13.66
CA ALA A 47 -3.80 12.50 -12.88
C ALA A 47 -4.36 11.90 -11.58
N HIS A 48 -3.98 10.66 -11.28
CA HIS A 48 -4.32 9.99 -10.03
C HIS A 48 -3.03 9.65 -9.29
N SER A 49 -2.96 9.97 -8.00
CA SER A 49 -1.85 9.56 -7.13
C SER A 49 -2.19 8.23 -6.45
N VAL A 50 -1.24 7.30 -6.48
CA VAL A 50 -1.32 6.00 -5.78
C VAL A 50 -0.39 6.05 -4.58
N ARG A 51 -0.86 5.62 -3.42
CA ARG A 51 -0.05 5.46 -2.21
C ARG A 51 0.35 3.99 -2.10
N LEU A 52 1.64 3.75 -1.94
CA LEU A 52 2.23 2.43 -1.82
C LEU A 52 3.11 2.41 -0.58
N ASN A 53 3.12 1.29 0.13
CA ASN A 53 4.18 1.02 1.09
C ASN A 53 5.47 0.59 0.36
N GLU A 54 6.58 0.46 1.10
CA GLU A 54 7.89 0.15 0.53
C GLU A 54 7.92 -1.21 -0.19
N HIS A 55 7.22 -2.20 0.34
CA HIS A 55 7.16 -3.55 -0.24
C HIS A 55 6.34 -3.58 -1.54
N GLU A 56 5.17 -2.94 -1.55
CA GLU A 56 4.35 -2.77 -2.76
C GLU A 56 5.11 -2.03 -3.85
N LEU A 57 5.81 -0.95 -3.47
CA LEU A 57 6.65 -0.19 -4.40
C LEU A 57 7.77 -1.06 -4.98
N ALA A 58 8.44 -1.88 -4.17
CA ALA A 58 9.50 -2.77 -4.64
C ALA A 58 9.00 -3.81 -5.66
N ILE A 59 7.84 -4.42 -5.41
CA ILE A 59 7.21 -5.37 -6.36
C ILE A 59 6.88 -4.68 -7.67
N ILE A 60 6.27 -3.50 -7.61
CA ILE A 60 5.88 -2.73 -8.80
C ILE A 60 7.12 -2.27 -9.57
N GLN A 61 8.16 -1.81 -8.87
CA GLN A 61 9.42 -1.39 -9.48
C GLN A 61 10.09 -2.55 -10.21
N ALA A 62 10.20 -3.73 -9.58
CA ALA A 62 10.76 -4.91 -10.22
C ALA A 62 9.99 -5.31 -11.49
N GLY A 63 8.65 -5.26 -11.43
CA GLY A 63 7.80 -5.52 -12.60
C GLY A 63 8.01 -4.50 -13.73
N ALA A 64 8.11 -3.21 -13.38
CA ALA A 64 8.36 -2.14 -14.33
C ALA A 64 9.74 -2.26 -14.98
N ASP A 65 10.78 -2.56 -14.20
CA ASP A 65 12.15 -2.77 -14.67
C ASP A 65 12.22 -3.98 -15.62
N HIS A 66 11.51 -5.07 -15.29
CA HIS A 66 11.44 -6.27 -16.12
C HIS A 66 10.91 -5.99 -17.54
N VAL A 67 9.93 -5.09 -17.68
CA VAL A 67 9.35 -4.72 -18.98
C VAL A 67 9.93 -3.41 -19.56
N GLY A 68 10.94 -2.83 -18.93
CA GLY A 68 11.58 -1.58 -19.38
C GLY A 68 10.67 -0.35 -19.34
N MET A 69 9.70 -0.30 -18.42
CA MET A 69 8.78 0.81 -18.25
C MET A 69 9.11 1.64 -17.00
N SER A 70 8.69 2.90 -16.97
CA SER A 70 8.64 3.63 -15.70
C SER A 70 7.55 3.06 -14.81
N VAL A 71 7.69 3.17 -13.48
CA VAL A 71 6.67 2.75 -12.50
C VAL A 71 5.29 3.30 -12.84
N ALA A 72 5.18 4.59 -13.16
CA ALA A 72 3.91 5.21 -13.53
C ALA A 72 3.33 4.64 -14.84
N GLY A 73 4.18 4.36 -15.83
CA GLY A 73 3.77 3.74 -17.09
C GLY A 73 3.29 2.30 -16.90
N PHE A 74 4.02 1.54 -16.10
CA PHE A 74 3.68 0.16 -15.75
C PHE A 74 2.34 0.09 -14.98
N LEU A 75 2.13 0.96 -14.00
CA LEU A 75 0.86 1.06 -13.27
C LEU A 75 -0.31 1.42 -14.19
N ALA A 76 -0.12 2.40 -15.08
CA ALA A 76 -1.16 2.80 -16.03
C ALA A 76 -1.49 1.67 -17.02
N TYR A 77 -0.47 0.98 -17.56
CA TYR A 77 -0.66 -0.14 -18.48
C TYR A 77 -1.34 -1.32 -17.80
N SER A 78 -0.89 -1.68 -16.60
CA SER A 78 -1.46 -2.79 -15.82
C SER A 78 -2.91 -2.52 -15.44
N GLY A 79 -3.20 -1.31 -14.94
CA GLY A 79 -4.56 -0.89 -14.61
C GLY A 79 -5.50 -0.87 -15.83
N LEU A 80 -5.01 -0.39 -16.98
CA LEU A 80 -5.79 -0.40 -18.22
C LEU A 80 -6.03 -1.83 -18.73
N THR A 81 -5.04 -2.71 -18.63
CA THR A 81 -5.16 -4.11 -19.04
C THR A 81 -6.14 -4.85 -18.15
N ALA A 82 -6.07 -4.66 -16.83
CA ALA A 82 -7.04 -5.20 -15.87
C ALA A 82 -8.46 -4.66 -16.13
N ALA A 83 -8.61 -3.38 -16.42
CA ALA A 83 -9.91 -2.78 -16.74
C ALA A 83 -10.52 -3.28 -18.05
N ARG A 84 -9.71 -3.78 -18.99
CA ARG A 84 -10.18 -4.42 -20.22
C ARG A 84 -10.69 -5.84 -19.98
N ASP A 85 -10.09 -6.56 -19.05
CA ASP A 85 -10.51 -7.91 -18.63
C ASP A 85 -11.19 -7.88 -17.26
N GLN A 86 -12.40 -7.32 -17.23
CA GLN A 86 -13.13 -7.05 -16.00
C GLN A 86 -13.52 -8.34 -15.26
N SER A 87 -13.93 -9.37 -16.00
CA SER A 87 -14.34 -10.66 -15.43
C SER A 87 -13.19 -11.35 -14.71
N ARG A 88 -12.02 -11.44 -15.35
CA ARG A 88 -10.82 -12.04 -14.74
C ARG A 88 -10.34 -11.22 -13.54
N THR A 89 -10.32 -9.90 -13.67
CA THR A 89 -9.90 -9.00 -12.60
C THR A 89 -10.83 -9.12 -11.38
N ALA A 90 -12.15 -9.14 -11.60
CA ALA A 90 -13.13 -9.31 -10.52
C ALA A 90 -12.95 -10.66 -9.83
N ALA A 91 -12.74 -11.75 -10.58
CA ALA A 91 -12.51 -13.08 -10.01
C ALA A 91 -11.22 -13.15 -9.17
N ALA A 92 -10.14 -12.50 -9.63
CA ALA A 92 -8.89 -12.42 -8.89
C ALA A 92 -9.05 -11.66 -7.56
N ILE A 93 -9.71 -10.50 -7.59
CA ILE A 93 -9.98 -9.69 -6.39
C ILE A 93 -10.88 -10.44 -5.40
N ALA A 94 -11.96 -11.08 -5.89
CA ALA A 94 -12.87 -11.85 -5.05
C ALA A 94 -12.13 -13.02 -4.36
N THR A 95 -11.32 -13.75 -5.12
CA THR A 95 -10.46 -14.83 -4.61
C THR A 95 -9.59 -14.37 -3.43
N GLU A 96 -8.93 -13.22 -3.54
CA GLU A 96 -8.05 -12.73 -2.47
C GLU A 96 -8.84 -12.33 -1.21
N ARG A 97 -10.00 -11.68 -1.39
CA ARG A 97 -10.90 -11.34 -0.29
C ARG A 97 -11.46 -12.56 0.41
N ASP A 98 -11.80 -13.61 -0.34
CA ASP A 98 -12.28 -14.86 0.22
C ASP A 98 -11.21 -15.54 1.08
N ALA A 99 -9.95 -15.53 0.63
CA ALA A 99 -8.83 -16.09 1.41
C ALA A 99 -8.62 -15.34 2.74
N LEU A 100 -8.65 -14.00 2.71
CA LEU A 100 -8.56 -13.18 3.94
C LEU A 100 -9.76 -13.41 4.86
N THR A 101 -10.96 -13.52 4.30
CA THR A 101 -12.18 -13.81 5.06
C THR A 101 -12.10 -15.17 5.74
N ALA A 102 -11.59 -16.18 5.03
CA ALA A 102 -11.35 -17.51 5.60
C ALA A 102 -10.35 -17.43 6.76
N LEU A 103 -9.24 -16.69 6.61
CA LEU A 103 -8.25 -16.52 7.66
C LEU A 103 -8.83 -15.83 8.92
N PHE A 104 -9.64 -14.79 8.76
CA PHE A 104 -10.30 -14.14 9.90
C PHE A 104 -11.33 -15.06 10.57
N GLY A 105 -12.05 -15.88 9.79
CA GLY A 105 -12.93 -16.92 10.32
C GLY A 105 -12.18 -17.92 11.19
N VAL A 106 -11.03 -18.40 10.70
CA VAL A 106 -10.13 -19.30 11.43
C VAL A 106 -9.64 -18.67 12.73
N ARG A 107 -9.11 -17.44 12.69
CA ARG A 107 -8.63 -16.73 13.89
C ARG A 107 -9.74 -16.59 14.94
N ARG A 108 -10.97 -16.28 14.51
CA ARG A 108 -12.13 -16.17 15.40
C ARG A 108 -12.43 -17.52 16.06
N GLN A 109 -12.48 -18.60 15.29
CA GLN A 109 -12.73 -19.95 15.82
C GLN A 109 -11.66 -20.37 16.84
N LEU A 110 -10.39 -20.04 16.57
CA LEU A 110 -9.29 -20.30 17.51
C LEU A 110 -9.43 -19.50 18.81
N GLY A 111 -9.90 -18.25 18.74
CA GLY A 111 -10.18 -17.45 19.94
C GLY A 111 -11.27 -18.06 20.82
N TRP A 112 -12.32 -18.61 20.21
CA TRP A 112 -13.39 -19.33 20.92
C TRP A 112 -12.87 -20.62 21.56
N ALA A 113 -12.09 -21.40 20.80
CA ALA A 113 -11.41 -22.58 21.29
C ALA A 113 -10.54 -22.30 22.54
N GLY A 114 -9.71 -21.26 22.49
CA GLY A 114 -8.86 -20.86 23.62
C GLY A 114 -9.66 -20.45 24.86
N ASN A 115 -10.79 -19.75 24.67
CA ASN A 115 -11.67 -19.39 25.77
C ASN A 115 -12.29 -20.63 26.44
N ASN A 116 -12.73 -21.62 25.67
CA ASN A 116 -13.29 -22.87 26.20
C ASN A 116 -12.25 -23.66 26.98
N VAL A 117 -11.01 -23.77 26.48
CA VAL A 117 -9.90 -24.41 27.21
C VAL A 117 -9.62 -23.68 28.52
N ASN A 118 -9.66 -22.34 28.52
CA ASN A 118 -9.48 -21.56 29.73
C ASN A 118 -10.60 -21.78 30.76
N GLN A 119 -11.85 -21.95 30.30
CA GLN A 119 -12.98 -22.30 31.16
C GLN A 119 -12.83 -23.71 31.76
N ILE A 120 -12.39 -24.68 30.96
CA ILE A 120 -12.11 -26.06 31.42
C ILE A 120 -11.00 -26.05 32.49
N ALA A 121 -9.89 -25.34 32.23
CA ALA A 121 -8.81 -25.23 33.19
C ALA A 121 -9.30 -24.60 34.51
N LYS A 122 -10.16 -23.58 34.43
CA LYS A 122 -10.77 -22.97 35.62
C LYS A 122 -11.67 -23.96 36.38
N ALA A 123 -12.54 -24.69 35.70
CA ALA A 123 -13.44 -25.67 36.33
C ALA A 123 -12.67 -26.80 37.02
N LEU A 124 -11.65 -27.35 36.36
CA LEU A 124 -10.75 -28.38 36.93
C LEU A 124 -9.97 -27.86 38.14
N ASN A 125 -9.46 -26.63 38.08
CA ASN A 125 -8.80 -25.99 39.22
C ASN A 125 -9.76 -25.69 40.39
N SER A 126 -11.08 -25.85 40.20
CA SER A 126 -12.11 -25.55 41.20
C SER A 126 -12.74 -26.79 41.83
N ASP A 127 -12.30 -28.01 41.50
CA ASP A 127 -12.96 -29.30 41.88
C ASP A 127 -14.47 -29.34 41.57
N ALA A 128 -14.91 -28.55 40.59
CA ALA A 128 -16.30 -28.51 40.16
C ALA A 128 -16.56 -29.60 39.12
N ASP A 129 -17.48 -30.53 39.43
CA ASP A 129 -17.93 -31.57 38.51
C ASP A 129 -18.52 -30.89 37.26
N ALA A 130 -17.91 -31.14 36.09
CA ALA A 130 -18.16 -30.41 34.85
C ALA A 130 -18.89 -31.31 33.84
N PRO A 131 -20.22 -31.47 33.95
CA PRO A 131 -21.00 -32.40 33.11
C PRO A 131 -20.99 -32.06 31.61
N ASP A 132 -20.65 -30.81 31.23
CA ASP A 132 -20.59 -30.36 29.83
C ASP A 132 -19.20 -30.50 29.16
N PHE A 133 -18.24 -31.15 29.82
CA PHE A 133 -16.86 -31.30 29.33
C PHE A 133 -16.78 -31.96 27.94
N ALA A 134 -17.55 -33.04 27.73
CA ALA A 134 -17.54 -33.77 26.46
C ALA A 134 -18.12 -32.93 25.30
N ALA A 135 -19.13 -32.09 25.58
CA ALA A 135 -19.74 -31.22 24.58
C ALA A 135 -18.78 -30.09 24.18
N ALA A 136 -18.15 -29.43 25.15
CA ALA A 136 -17.17 -28.39 24.90
C ALA A 136 -15.94 -28.91 24.13
N PHE A 137 -15.50 -30.14 24.43
CA PHE A 137 -14.41 -30.80 23.71
C PHE A 137 -14.79 -31.17 22.27
N ALA A 138 -16.01 -31.68 22.05
CA ALA A 138 -16.51 -31.97 20.71
C ALA A 138 -16.66 -30.71 19.85
N ASP A 139 -17.06 -29.58 20.43
CA ASP A 139 -17.11 -28.29 19.76
C ASP A 139 -15.73 -27.76 19.39
N LEU A 140 -14.77 -27.92 20.31
CA LEU A 140 -13.37 -27.58 20.08
C LEU A 140 -12.78 -28.40 18.93
N GLN A 141 -13.04 -29.71 18.91
CA GLN A 141 -12.56 -30.61 17.86
C GLN A 141 -13.18 -30.28 16.49
N ARG A 142 -14.48 -29.93 16.46
CA ARG A 142 -15.15 -29.46 15.24
C ARG A 142 -14.58 -28.13 14.73
N ALA A 143 -14.31 -27.18 15.63
CA ALA A 143 -13.68 -25.92 15.27
C ALA A 143 -12.26 -26.14 14.70
N ALA A 144 -11.45 -27.00 15.32
CA ALA A 144 -10.12 -27.35 14.83
C ALA A 144 -10.16 -28.01 13.44
N GLN A 145 -11.10 -28.92 13.19
CA GLN A 145 -11.27 -29.55 11.87
C GLN A 145 -11.72 -28.55 10.79
N ALA A 146 -12.59 -27.59 11.14
CA ALA A 146 -13.01 -26.53 10.22
C ALA A 146 -11.83 -25.63 9.84
N VAL A 147 -10.97 -25.31 10.81
CA VAL A 147 -9.73 -24.56 10.60
C VAL A 147 -8.77 -25.32 9.69
N GLN A 148 -8.55 -26.61 9.95
CA GLN A 148 -7.67 -27.45 9.13
C GLN A 148 -8.13 -27.47 7.67
N ARG A 149 -9.42 -27.71 7.43
CA ARG A 149 -9.98 -27.71 6.06
C ARG A 149 -9.85 -26.36 5.36
N ALA A 150 -9.95 -25.26 6.10
CA ALA A 150 -9.74 -23.93 5.54
C ALA A 150 -8.28 -23.69 5.18
N ALA A 151 -7.35 -24.13 6.03
CA ALA A 151 -5.91 -24.06 5.77
C ALA A 151 -5.51 -24.91 4.56
N ASP A 152 -6.03 -26.14 4.46
CA ASP A 152 -5.77 -27.05 3.33
C ASP A 152 -6.26 -26.46 1.99
N ARG A 153 -7.42 -25.79 1.99
CA ARG A 153 -7.92 -25.08 0.78
C ARG A 153 -7.00 -23.94 0.35
N ILE A 154 -6.35 -23.27 1.29
CA ILE A 154 -5.41 -22.19 0.99
C ILE A 154 -4.09 -22.79 0.49
N ALA A 155 -3.59 -23.85 1.13
CA ALA A 155 -2.35 -24.54 0.77
C ALA A 155 -2.42 -25.15 -0.63
N ASN A 156 -3.45 -25.96 -0.92
CA ASN A 156 -3.61 -26.62 -2.22
C ASN A 156 -3.79 -25.60 -3.37
N ARG A 157 -4.36 -24.42 -3.09
CA ARG A 157 -4.48 -23.33 -4.07
C ARG A 157 -3.12 -22.71 -4.43
N GLN A 158 -2.12 -22.75 -3.54
CA GLN A 158 -0.77 -22.26 -3.85
C GLN A 158 0.00 -23.25 -4.73
N GLU A 159 -0.25 -24.55 -4.58
CA GLU A 159 0.34 -25.61 -5.40
C GLU A 159 -0.16 -25.53 -6.85
N ASP A 160 -1.46 -25.32 -7.07
CA ASP A 160 -2.05 -25.16 -8.42
C ASP A 160 -1.58 -23.89 -9.17
N LYS A 161 -1.07 -22.88 -8.45
CA LYS A 161 -0.49 -21.67 -9.07
C LYS A 161 0.99 -21.80 -9.41
N ALA A 162 1.67 -22.83 -8.91
CA ALA A 162 3.09 -23.09 -9.11
C ALA A 162 3.38 -24.13 -10.22
N ALA A 163 2.33 -24.78 -10.74
CA ALA A 163 2.37 -25.72 -11.88
C ALA A 163 2.01 -25.02 -13.20
#